data_AF-A0A371JHL9-F1
#
_entry.id   AF-A0A371JHL9-F1
#
_cell.length_a   1.000
_cell.length_b   1.000
_cell.length_c   1.000
_cell.angle_alpha   90.00
_cell.angle_beta   90.00
_cell.angle_gamma   90.00
#
_symmetry.space_group_name_H-M   'P 1'
#
loop_
_entity.id
_entity.type
_entity.pdbx_description
1 polymer ?
#
loop_
_entity_poly.entity_id
_entity_poly.type
_entity_poly.pdbx_seq_one_letter_code
_entity_poly.pdbx_strand_id
1 'polypeptide(L)'
;MKINKQVQMQIFKQIKDISIREGFKANSSSIYKVMGDNFVHVDYLIVESKKLVFRIYVKKYSYDKIFWTILKMDENLKKKDSLRATGAFRAPSILIKKGEYEYLEDVKELSESFVSEVITVINSFLVDLDINKYVITHEDLQDNMILKCLAYIDADKQSKAVLIAKKELENENKGRFENDGKGFFEWLLF
;
A
#
# COMPACT_ATOMS: atom_id res chain seq x y z
N MET A 1 -17.98 21.53 -13.05
CA MET A 1 -17.42 21.41 -14.42
C MET A 1 -17.05 19.95 -14.70
N LYS A 2 -17.12 19.46 -15.95
CA LYS A 2 -16.72 18.07 -16.28
C LYS A 2 -15.27 18.06 -16.78
N ILE A 3 -14.39 17.34 -16.09
CA ILE A 3 -13.00 17.11 -16.48
C ILE A 3 -12.99 16.23 -17.73
N ASN A 4 -12.71 16.83 -18.89
CA ASN A 4 -12.57 16.08 -20.13
C ASN A 4 -11.28 15.22 -20.12
N LYS A 5 -11.18 14.29 -21.07
CA LYS A 5 -10.06 13.33 -21.14
C LYS A 5 -8.68 14.01 -21.27
N GLN A 6 -8.58 15.13 -21.99
CA GLN A 6 -7.32 15.88 -22.13
C GLN A 6 -6.88 16.46 -20.78
N VAL A 7 -7.79 17.08 -20.05
CA VAL A 7 -7.49 17.64 -18.72
C VAL A 7 -7.12 16.53 -17.73
N GLN A 8 -7.81 15.37 -17.78
CA GLN A 8 -7.43 14.20 -16.95
C GLN A 8 -5.98 13.76 -17.22
N MET A 9 -5.57 13.69 -18.49
CA MET A 9 -4.20 13.34 -18.86
C MET A 9 -3.19 14.39 -18.38
N GLN A 10 -3.55 15.67 -18.42
CA GLN A 10 -2.70 16.75 -17.91
C GLN A 10 -2.52 16.66 -16.39
N ILE A 11 -3.61 16.46 -15.64
CA ILE A 11 -3.56 16.24 -14.18
C ILE A 11 -2.61 15.08 -13.84
N PHE A 12 -2.83 13.91 -14.44
CA PHE A 12 -1.98 12.73 -14.16
C PHE A 12 -0.51 12.94 -14.55
N LYS A 13 -0.25 13.60 -15.69
CA LYS A 13 1.11 13.96 -16.08
C LYS A 13 1.75 14.89 -15.06
N GLN A 14 1.04 15.92 -14.62
CA GLN A 14 1.59 16.92 -13.73
C GLN A 14 1.83 16.36 -12.32
N ILE A 15 0.89 15.58 -11.77
CA ILE A 15 1.09 14.83 -10.53
C ILE A 15 2.34 13.96 -10.63
N LYS A 16 2.49 13.21 -11.72
CA LYS A 16 3.66 12.36 -11.96
C LYS A 16 4.95 13.18 -11.99
N ASP A 17 4.99 14.27 -12.75
CA ASP A 17 6.20 15.09 -12.92
C ASP A 17 6.61 15.74 -11.60
N ILE A 18 5.67 16.24 -10.80
CA ILE A 18 5.94 16.78 -9.45
C ILE A 18 6.44 15.67 -8.54
N SER A 19 5.74 14.53 -8.48
CA SER A 19 6.09 13.42 -7.60
C SER A 19 7.49 12.87 -7.89
N ILE A 20 7.89 12.79 -9.16
CA ILE A 20 9.23 12.36 -9.56
C ILE A 20 10.31 13.34 -9.06
N ARG A 21 10.06 14.67 -9.11
CA ARG A 21 10.98 15.66 -8.54
C ARG A 21 11.14 15.49 -7.02
N GLU A 22 10.08 15.07 -6.35
CA GLU A 22 10.07 14.73 -4.92
C GLU A 22 10.65 13.32 -4.61
N GLY A 23 11.20 12.64 -5.63
CA GLY A 23 11.87 11.35 -5.50
C GLY A 23 10.94 10.14 -5.45
N PHE A 24 9.67 10.28 -5.82
CA PHE A 24 8.79 9.14 -6.06
C PHE A 24 9.06 8.52 -7.43
N LYS A 25 8.71 7.25 -7.56
CA LYS A 25 8.49 6.58 -8.84
C LYS A 25 6.99 6.61 -9.16
N ALA A 26 6.63 6.50 -10.43
CA ALA A 26 5.24 6.52 -10.86
C ALA A 26 4.93 5.34 -11.80
N ASN A 27 3.74 4.77 -11.68
CA ASN A 27 3.19 3.78 -12.60
C ASN A 27 1.68 3.99 -12.77
N SER A 28 1.25 4.28 -13.99
CA SER A 28 -0.15 4.59 -14.32
C SER A 28 -0.75 5.65 -13.39
N SER A 29 -1.65 5.25 -12.49
CA SER A 29 -2.36 6.13 -11.56
C SER A 29 -1.89 5.95 -10.11
N SER A 30 -0.62 5.56 -9.95
CA SER A 30 0.00 5.36 -8.66
C SER A 30 1.40 5.97 -8.61
N ILE A 31 1.75 6.54 -7.47
CA ILE A 31 3.11 6.97 -7.13
C ILE A 31 3.59 6.20 -5.91
N TYR A 32 4.89 5.91 -5.83
CA TYR A 32 5.45 5.10 -4.75
C TYR A 32 6.91 5.41 -4.48
N LYS A 33 7.35 5.19 -3.24
CA LYS A 33 8.71 5.49 -2.79
C LYS A 33 9.13 4.54 -1.67
N VAL A 34 10.42 4.19 -1.64
CA VAL A 34 11.04 3.54 -0.49
C VAL A 34 11.57 4.64 0.44
N MET A 35 11.20 4.59 1.71
CA MET A 35 11.56 5.58 2.73
C MET A 35 12.11 4.86 3.96
N GLY A 36 13.44 4.77 4.07
CA GLY A 36 14.09 3.89 5.05
C GLY A 36 13.66 2.44 4.84
N ASP A 37 13.20 1.79 5.89
CA ASP A 37 12.68 0.40 5.85
C ASP A 37 11.22 0.32 5.38
N ASN A 38 10.59 1.46 5.04
CA ASN A 38 9.18 1.53 4.71
C ASN A 38 8.98 1.69 3.20
N PHE A 39 7.82 1.23 2.73
CA PHE A 39 7.33 1.41 1.38
C PHE A 39 6.02 2.17 1.41
N VAL A 40 5.99 3.31 0.74
CA VAL A 40 4.78 4.13 0.60
C VAL A 40 4.29 4.06 -0.82
N HIS A 41 2.98 4.01 -1.00
CA HIS A 41 2.35 4.18 -2.31
C HIS A 41 1.05 4.95 -2.17
N VAL A 42 0.70 5.67 -3.21
CA VAL A 42 -0.52 6.43 -3.33
C VAL A 42 -1.19 6.03 -4.61
N ASP A 43 -2.45 5.64 -4.52
CA ASP A 43 -3.31 5.38 -5.66
C ASP A 43 -4.26 6.56 -5.80
N TYR A 44 -4.42 7.05 -7.03
CA TYR A 44 -5.33 8.16 -7.32
C TYR A 44 -6.07 7.93 -8.63
N LEU A 45 -7.30 8.44 -8.72
CA LEU A 45 -8.12 8.34 -9.92
C LEU A 45 -9.07 9.52 -10.05
N ILE A 46 -9.56 9.76 -11.26
CA ILE A 46 -10.60 10.77 -11.49
C ILE A 46 -11.95 10.08 -11.57
N VAL A 47 -12.85 10.41 -10.65
CA VAL A 47 -14.20 9.85 -10.53
C VAL A 47 -15.22 10.82 -11.10
N GLU A 48 -16.21 10.28 -11.83
CA GLU A 48 -17.31 11.04 -12.45
C GLU A 48 -16.87 12.19 -13.37
N SER A 49 -15.59 12.21 -13.78
CA SER A 49 -14.99 13.37 -14.47
C SER A 49 -15.15 14.65 -13.65
N LYS A 50 -15.05 14.61 -12.32
CA LYS A 50 -15.23 15.77 -11.44
C LYS A 50 -14.24 15.86 -10.29
N LYS A 51 -13.88 14.71 -9.71
CA LYS A 51 -13.09 14.67 -8.48
C LYS A 51 -11.86 13.80 -8.65
N LEU A 52 -10.73 14.25 -8.11
CA LEU A 52 -9.55 13.42 -7.90
C LEU A 52 -9.72 12.71 -6.56
N VAL A 53 -9.92 11.40 -6.57
CA VAL A 53 -9.99 10.56 -5.37
C VAL A 53 -8.65 9.88 -5.18
N PHE A 54 -8.19 9.79 -3.93
CA PHE A 54 -6.90 9.17 -3.63
C PHE A 54 -6.90 8.36 -2.33
N ARG A 55 -5.90 7.47 -2.22
CA ARG A 55 -5.61 6.68 -1.04
C ARG A 55 -4.10 6.59 -0.84
N ILE A 56 -3.64 6.88 0.37
CA ILE A 56 -2.24 6.85 0.79
C ILE A 56 -2.03 5.63 1.68
N TYR A 57 -1.03 4.84 1.34
CA TYR A 57 -0.74 3.59 1.99
C TYR A 57 0.72 3.46 2.39
N VAL A 58 0.97 2.70 3.46
CA VAL A 58 2.32 2.38 3.94
C VAL A 58 2.40 0.93 4.41
N LYS A 59 3.58 0.34 4.26
CA LYS A 59 3.97 -0.94 4.88
C LYS A 59 5.48 -0.97 5.07
N LYS A 60 5.99 -1.91 5.86
CA LYS A 60 7.43 -2.24 5.81
C LYS A 60 7.77 -2.79 4.43
N TYR A 61 8.93 -2.42 3.90
CA TYR A 61 9.41 -2.89 2.61
C TYR A 61 9.67 -4.40 2.60
N SER A 62 10.05 -4.97 3.74
CA SER A 62 10.25 -6.41 3.94
C SER A 62 8.96 -7.24 3.84
N TYR A 63 7.78 -6.65 4.07
CA TYR A 63 6.51 -7.39 4.12
C TYR A 63 6.20 -8.14 2.83
N ASP A 64 6.44 -7.58 1.63
CA ASP A 64 6.19 -8.34 0.40
C ASP A 64 7.13 -9.52 0.26
N LYS A 65 8.39 -9.42 0.73
CA LYS A 65 9.32 -10.55 0.69
C LYS A 65 8.79 -11.69 1.57
N ILE A 66 8.40 -11.38 2.81
CA ILE A 66 7.82 -12.36 3.73
C ILE A 66 6.55 -12.97 3.13
N PHE A 67 5.66 -12.13 2.62
CA PHE A 67 4.40 -12.52 2.00
C PHE A 67 4.59 -13.46 0.79
N TRP A 68 5.49 -13.11 -0.12
CA TRP A 68 5.78 -13.95 -1.29
C TRP A 68 6.45 -15.26 -0.91
N THR A 69 7.34 -15.27 0.10
CA THR A 69 7.93 -16.52 0.61
C THR A 69 6.88 -17.43 1.23
N ILE A 70 5.93 -16.89 2.01
CA ILE A 70 4.82 -17.68 2.58
C ILE A 70 3.99 -18.31 1.46
N LEU A 71 3.54 -17.50 0.50
CA LEU A 71 2.69 -17.96 -0.60
C LEU A 71 3.43 -18.71 -1.71
N LYS A 72 4.71 -19.04 -1.55
CA LYS A 72 5.53 -19.74 -2.57
C LYS A 72 5.60 -19.00 -3.92
N MET A 73 5.70 -17.67 -3.88
CA MET A 73 5.79 -16.79 -5.06
C MET A 73 7.20 -16.17 -5.20
N ASP A 74 8.24 -16.98 -5.06
CA ASP A 74 9.64 -16.51 -5.02
C ASP A 74 10.08 -15.79 -6.32
N GLU A 75 9.41 -16.05 -7.44
CA GLU A 75 9.61 -15.32 -8.70
C GLU A 75 9.34 -13.82 -8.58
N ASN A 76 8.53 -13.40 -7.60
CA ASN A 76 8.23 -12.00 -7.34
C ASN A 76 9.37 -11.25 -6.64
N LEU A 77 10.28 -11.96 -5.96
CA LEU A 77 11.41 -11.36 -5.24
C LEU A 77 12.35 -10.55 -6.16
N LYS A 78 12.41 -10.90 -7.45
CA LYS A 78 13.25 -10.25 -8.46
C LYS A 78 12.52 -9.17 -9.25
N LYS A 79 11.24 -8.91 -8.96
CA LYS A 79 10.41 -7.96 -9.70
C LYS A 79 10.66 -6.53 -9.22
N LYS A 80 10.29 -5.58 -10.08
CA LYS A 80 10.41 -4.13 -9.79
C LYS A 80 9.45 -3.71 -8.67
N ASP A 81 9.81 -2.65 -7.96
CA ASP A 81 9.00 -2.04 -6.89
C ASP A 81 7.57 -1.71 -7.29
N SER A 82 7.30 -1.45 -8.58
CA SER A 82 5.95 -1.25 -9.08
C SER A 82 5.01 -2.41 -8.73
N LEU A 83 5.52 -3.65 -8.64
CA LEU A 83 4.72 -4.79 -8.20
C LEU A 83 4.27 -4.64 -6.74
N ARG A 84 5.10 -4.06 -5.87
CA ARG A 84 4.79 -3.79 -4.46
C ARG A 84 3.77 -2.66 -4.28
N ALA A 85 3.64 -1.78 -5.29
CA ALA A 85 2.68 -0.68 -5.32
C ALA A 85 1.34 -1.06 -5.97
N THR A 86 1.37 -1.76 -7.11
CA THR A 86 0.17 -1.96 -7.95
C THR A 86 -0.12 -3.44 -8.29
N GLY A 87 0.66 -4.38 -7.75
CA GLY A 87 0.47 -5.81 -7.99
C GLY A 87 -0.79 -6.35 -7.32
N ALA A 88 -1.43 -7.33 -7.97
CA ALA A 88 -2.57 -8.06 -7.39
C ALA A 88 -2.14 -8.98 -6.23
N PHE A 89 -0.96 -9.60 -6.33
CA PHE A 89 -0.40 -10.49 -5.32
C PHE A 89 0.78 -9.82 -4.63
N ARG A 90 0.47 -8.92 -3.70
CA ARG A 90 1.41 -8.17 -2.88
C ARG A 90 0.94 -8.15 -1.43
N ALA A 91 1.85 -7.93 -0.49
CA ALA A 91 1.49 -7.81 0.91
C ALA A 91 0.49 -6.66 1.11
N PRO A 92 -0.51 -6.85 2.00
CA PRO A 92 -1.43 -5.77 2.38
C PRO A 92 -0.65 -4.59 2.96
N SER A 93 -1.28 -3.41 2.92
CA SER A 93 -0.69 -2.16 3.40
C SER A 93 -1.69 -1.44 4.31
N ILE A 94 -1.16 -0.63 5.23
CA ILE A 94 -1.94 0.22 6.10
C ILE A 94 -2.45 1.39 5.27
N LEU A 95 -3.77 1.61 5.25
CA LEU A 95 -4.36 2.83 4.72
C LEU A 95 -4.21 3.94 5.77
N ILE A 96 -3.41 4.97 5.47
CA ILE A 96 -3.19 6.07 6.42
C ILE A 96 -4.08 7.27 6.13
N LYS A 97 -4.50 7.44 4.86
CA LYS A 97 -5.46 8.46 4.47
C LYS A 97 -6.17 8.09 3.17
N LYS A 98 -7.45 8.46 3.08
CA LYS A 98 -8.18 8.56 1.82
C LYS A 98 -8.82 9.94 1.74
N GLY A 99 -8.99 10.47 0.54
CA GLY A 99 -9.56 11.80 0.36
C GLY A 99 -9.99 12.06 -1.07
N GLU A 100 -10.53 13.25 -1.26
CA GLU A 100 -10.93 13.76 -2.57
C GLU A 100 -10.56 15.23 -2.70
N TYR A 101 -10.17 15.62 -3.91
CA TYR A 101 -10.07 17.00 -4.33
C TYR A 101 -11.14 17.25 -5.38
N GLU A 102 -11.91 18.33 -5.18
CA GLU A 102 -12.71 18.90 -6.25
C GLU A 102 -11.80 19.42 -7.36
N TYR A 103 -12.30 19.39 -8.59
CA TYR A 103 -11.57 19.97 -9.71
C TYR A 103 -11.33 21.47 -9.52
N LEU A 104 -10.07 21.88 -9.66
CA LEU A 104 -9.67 23.27 -9.84
C LEU A 104 -9.31 23.49 -11.31
N GLU A 105 -9.67 24.66 -11.87
CA GLU A 105 -9.31 25.01 -13.25
C GLU A 105 -7.80 25.08 -13.44
N ASP A 106 -7.07 25.49 -12.40
CA ASP A 106 -5.62 25.43 -12.38
C ASP A 106 -5.13 24.01 -12.03
N VAL A 107 -4.79 23.26 -13.09
CA VAL A 107 -4.23 21.91 -13.00
C VAL A 107 -2.91 21.88 -12.21
N LYS A 108 -2.12 22.95 -12.29
CA LYS A 108 -0.84 23.06 -11.57
C LYS A 108 -1.09 23.18 -10.08
N GLU A 109 -1.94 24.12 -9.68
CA GLU A 109 -2.30 24.33 -8.28
C GLU A 109 -2.90 23.07 -7.66
N LEU A 110 -3.82 22.40 -8.36
CA LEU A 110 -4.41 21.13 -7.94
C LEU A 110 -3.33 20.06 -7.70
N SER A 111 -2.43 19.89 -8.67
CA SER A 111 -1.41 18.84 -8.63
C SER A 111 -0.35 19.11 -7.56
N GLU A 112 0.08 20.36 -7.39
CA GLU A 112 1.05 20.77 -6.36
C GLU A 112 0.45 20.62 -4.97
N SER A 113 -0.81 21.05 -4.77
CA SER A 113 -1.53 20.88 -3.51
C SER A 113 -1.68 19.41 -3.13
N PHE A 114 -2.09 18.57 -4.08
CA PHE A 114 -2.24 17.14 -3.86
C PHE A 114 -0.91 16.47 -3.46
N VAL A 115 0.17 16.70 -4.22
CA VAL A 115 1.47 16.07 -3.91
C VAL A 115 2.05 16.60 -2.59
N SER A 116 1.89 17.88 -2.29
CA SER A 116 2.29 18.48 -1.02
C SER A 116 1.54 17.86 0.17
N GLU A 117 0.23 17.64 0.05
CA GLU A 117 -0.56 16.95 1.08
C GLU A 117 -0.06 15.51 1.26
N VAL A 118 0.15 14.77 0.17
CA VAL A 118 0.67 13.40 0.21
C VAL A 118 1.97 13.32 1.02
N ILE A 119 2.93 14.21 0.72
CA ILE A 119 4.23 14.23 1.39
C ILE A 119 4.06 14.59 2.87
N THR A 120 3.24 15.58 3.17
CA THR A 120 2.97 16.03 4.55
C THR A 120 2.37 14.90 5.38
N VAL A 121 1.39 14.18 4.84
CA VAL A 121 0.72 13.07 5.51
C VAL A 121 1.69 11.90 5.73
N ILE A 122 2.46 11.53 4.71
CA ILE A 122 3.44 10.44 4.81
C ILE A 122 4.50 10.77 5.86
N ASN A 123 5.09 11.96 5.80
CA ASN A 123 6.12 12.38 6.74
C ASN A 123 5.58 12.40 8.16
N SER A 124 4.43 13.04 8.39
CA SER A 124 3.78 13.10 9.71
C SER A 124 3.47 11.72 10.27
N PHE A 125 3.01 10.78 9.43
CA PHE A 125 2.71 9.42 9.87
C PHE A 125 3.97 8.62 10.23
N LEU A 126 5.07 8.85 9.52
CA LEU A 126 6.31 8.12 9.70
C LEU A 126 7.22 8.70 10.80
N VAL A 127 6.95 9.91 11.29
CA VAL A 127 7.73 10.49 12.40
C VAL A 127 7.62 9.59 13.63
N ASP A 128 8.76 9.05 14.06
CA ASP A 128 8.93 8.20 15.24
C ASP A 128 8.05 6.93 15.27
N LEU A 129 7.52 6.51 14.12
CA LEU A 129 6.62 5.37 14.03
C LEU A 129 7.35 4.08 13.63
N ASP A 130 7.25 3.07 14.50
CA ASP A 130 7.52 1.68 14.13
C ASP A 130 6.24 1.04 13.56
N ILE A 131 6.27 0.75 12.25
CA ILE A 131 5.16 0.10 11.53
C ILE A 131 4.80 -1.28 12.12
N ASN A 132 5.77 -2.08 12.56
CA ASN A 132 5.47 -3.38 13.16
C ASN A 132 4.68 -3.18 14.46
N LYS A 133 5.14 -2.26 15.31
CA LYS A 133 4.45 -1.91 16.56
C LYS A 133 3.04 -1.39 16.28
N TYR A 134 2.90 -0.47 15.32
CA TYR A 134 1.61 0.08 14.91
C TYR A 134 0.62 -1.01 14.50
N VAL A 135 1.03 -1.92 13.61
CA VAL A 135 0.18 -3.03 13.14
C VAL A 135 -0.23 -3.96 14.27
N ILE A 136 0.69 -4.28 15.18
CA ILE A 136 0.42 -5.20 16.29
C ILE A 136 -0.64 -4.61 17.25
N THR A 137 -0.60 -3.31 17.50
CA THR A 137 -1.49 -2.66 18.49
C THR A 137 -2.83 -2.18 17.93
N HIS A 138 -2.98 -2.04 16.61
CA HIS A 138 -4.22 -1.58 15.99
C HIS A 138 -5.14 -2.76 15.60
N GLU A 139 -6.45 -2.59 15.78
CA GLU A 139 -7.44 -3.66 15.56
C GLU A 139 -8.23 -3.50 14.25
N ASP A 140 -8.45 -2.27 13.78
CA ASP A 140 -9.34 -1.97 12.65
C ASP A 140 -8.63 -1.86 11.29
N LEU A 141 -7.51 -2.56 11.13
CA LEU A 141 -6.77 -2.56 9.87
C LEU A 141 -7.41 -3.51 8.85
N GLN A 142 -7.44 -3.10 7.59
CA GLN A 142 -7.79 -4.03 6.52
C GLN A 142 -6.76 -5.17 6.48
N ASP A 143 -7.23 -6.41 6.36
CA ASP A 143 -6.40 -7.63 6.42
C ASP A 143 -5.57 -7.72 7.70
N ASN A 144 -6.11 -7.23 8.83
CA ASN A 144 -5.38 -7.06 10.08
C ASN A 144 -4.57 -8.29 10.48
N MET A 145 -5.17 -9.49 10.42
CA MET A 145 -4.49 -10.71 10.85
C MET A 145 -3.32 -11.09 9.95
N ILE A 146 -3.41 -10.85 8.64
CA ILE A 146 -2.29 -11.04 7.72
C ILE A 146 -1.19 -10.02 8.02
N LEU A 147 -1.55 -8.74 8.17
CA LEU A 147 -0.60 -7.69 8.55
C LEU A 147 0.12 -8.02 9.87
N LYS A 148 -0.61 -8.50 10.89
CA LYS A 148 -0.04 -8.92 12.18
C LYS A 148 0.91 -10.10 12.03
N CYS A 149 0.59 -11.10 11.22
CA CYS A 149 1.54 -12.18 10.91
C CYS A 149 2.83 -11.64 10.28
N LEU A 150 2.72 -10.76 9.29
CA LEU A 150 3.89 -10.16 8.64
C LEU A 150 4.73 -9.33 9.64
N ALA A 151 4.08 -8.51 10.47
CA ALA A 151 4.73 -7.72 11.53
C ALA A 151 5.46 -8.60 12.55
N TYR A 152 4.86 -9.72 12.96
CA TYR A 152 5.49 -10.65 13.89
C TYR A 152 6.67 -11.38 13.27
N ILE A 153 6.58 -11.79 12.00
CA ILE A 153 7.69 -12.46 11.31
C ILE A 153 8.85 -11.49 11.08
N ASP A 154 8.55 -10.25 10.67
CA ASP A 154 9.56 -9.20 10.49
C ASP A 154 10.28 -8.84 11.81
N ALA A 155 9.59 -8.99 12.94
CA ALA A 155 10.14 -8.78 14.28
C ALA A 155 10.68 -10.05 14.96
N ASP A 156 11.01 -11.09 14.17
CA ASP A 156 11.55 -12.38 14.64
C ASP A 156 10.71 -13.09 15.72
N LYS A 157 9.39 -13.00 15.58
CA LYS A 157 8.38 -13.59 16.49
C LYS A 157 7.47 -14.55 15.74
N GLN A 158 8.03 -15.46 14.96
CA GLN A 158 7.32 -16.41 14.10
C GLN A 158 6.28 -17.24 14.87
N SER A 159 6.56 -17.61 16.12
CA SER A 159 5.61 -18.35 16.98
C SER A 159 4.28 -17.61 17.18
N LYS A 160 4.28 -16.27 17.23
CA LYS A 160 3.06 -15.47 17.34
C LYS A 160 2.26 -15.44 16.04
N ALA A 161 2.94 -15.38 14.90
CA ALA A 161 2.30 -15.46 13.59
C ALA A 161 1.64 -16.84 13.37
N VAL A 162 2.32 -17.91 13.78
CA VAL A 162 1.77 -19.29 13.77
C VAL A 162 0.53 -19.41 14.64
N LEU A 163 0.52 -18.81 15.84
CA LEU A 163 -0.66 -18.82 16.71
C LEU A 163 -1.87 -18.13 16.07
N ILE A 164 -1.65 -16.99 15.39
CA ILE A 164 -2.71 -16.30 14.64
C ILE A 164 -3.23 -17.20 13.53
N ALA A 165 -2.36 -17.76 12.69
CA ALA A 165 -2.81 -18.62 11.59
C ALA A 165 -3.62 -19.82 12.06
N LYS A 166 -3.20 -20.50 13.14
CA LYS A 166 -3.98 -21.60 13.73
C LYS A 166 -5.37 -21.14 14.16
N LYS A 167 -5.47 -20.03 14.88
CA LYS A 167 -6.74 -19.46 15.33
C LYS A 167 -7.65 -19.03 14.16
N GLU A 168 -7.08 -18.45 13.12
CA GLU A 168 -7.86 -18.07 11.93
C GLU A 168 -8.41 -19.30 11.20
N LEU A 169 -7.61 -20.37 11.08
CA LEU A 169 -8.06 -21.62 10.48
C LEU A 169 -9.10 -22.37 11.32
N GLU A 170 -9.01 -22.31 12.65
CA GLU A 170 -10.06 -22.80 13.55
C GLU A 170 -11.41 -22.09 13.33
N ASN A 171 -11.36 -20.83 12.90
CA ASN A 171 -12.54 -20.04 12.52
C ASN A 171 -12.87 -20.13 11.02
N GLU A 172 -12.33 -21.14 10.32
CA GLU A 172 -12.50 -21.36 8.88
C GLU A 172 -12.03 -20.20 7.98
N ASN A 173 -11.27 -19.25 8.54
CA ASN A 173 -10.66 -18.17 7.78
C ASN A 173 -9.29 -18.61 7.24
N LYS A 174 -9.21 -18.85 5.92
CA LYS A 174 -7.96 -19.20 5.23
C LYS A 174 -7.09 -17.99 4.87
N GLY A 175 -7.64 -16.78 5.04
CA GLY A 175 -7.05 -15.54 4.56
C GLY A 175 -7.38 -15.28 3.09
N ARG A 176 -7.51 -14.01 2.70
CA ARG A 176 -8.02 -13.63 1.37
C ARG A 176 -7.08 -13.93 0.19
N PHE A 177 -5.82 -14.22 0.47
CA PHE A 177 -4.82 -14.47 -0.56
C PHE A 177 -4.58 -15.96 -0.66
N GLU A 178 -4.64 -16.48 -1.88
CA GLU A 178 -4.52 -17.90 -2.18
C GLU A 178 -3.40 -18.11 -3.22
N ASN A 179 -2.67 -19.20 -3.07
CA ASN A 179 -1.81 -19.74 -4.11
C ASN A 179 -1.90 -21.27 -4.10
N ASP A 180 -1.94 -21.89 -5.28
CA ASP A 180 -2.02 -23.35 -5.44
C ASP A 180 -3.08 -24.04 -4.56
N GLY A 181 -4.28 -23.44 -4.45
CA GLY A 181 -5.41 -24.02 -3.71
C GLY A 181 -5.33 -23.89 -2.19
N LYS A 182 -4.35 -23.14 -1.66
CA LYS A 182 -4.18 -22.89 -0.22
C LYS A 182 -4.15 -21.40 0.09
N GLY A 183 -4.86 -21.00 1.14
CA GLY A 183 -4.87 -19.63 1.65
C GLY A 183 -3.60 -19.26 2.40
N PHE A 184 -3.44 -17.96 2.67
CA PHE A 184 -2.28 -17.41 3.37
C PHE A 184 -2.01 -18.09 4.72
N PHE A 185 -3.05 -18.32 5.53
CA PHE A 185 -2.86 -18.93 6.85
C PHE A 185 -2.54 -20.42 6.76
N GLU A 186 -3.04 -21.11 5.73
CA GLU A 186 -2.63 -22.49 5.45
C GLU A 186 -1.14 -22.51 5.09
N TRP A 187 -0.72 -21.72 4.11
CA TRP A 187 0.68 -21.63 3.69
C TRP A 187 1.65 -21.22 4.79
N LEU A 188 1.24 -20.34 5.71
CA LEU A 188 2.09 -19.94 6.83
C LEU A 188 2.49 -21.12 7.74
N LEU A 189 1.68 -22.17 7.79
CA LEU A 189 1.93 -23.35 8.62
C LEU A 189 2.74 -24.46 7.92
N PHE A 190 3.08 -24.30 6.63
CA PHE A 190 3.87 -25.27 5.84
C PHE A 190 5.31 -24.81 5.62
#